data_AF-A0A7X1HKW4-F1
#
_entry.id   AF-A0A7X1HKW4-F1
#
_cell.length_a   1.000
_cell.length_b   1.000
_cell.length_c   1.000
_cell.angle_alpha   90.00
_cell.angle_beta   90.00
_cell.angle_gamma   90.00
#
_symmetry.space_group_name_H-M   'P 1'
#
loop_
_entity.id
_entity.type
_entity.pdbx_description
1 polymer ?
#
loop_
_entity_poly.entity_id
_entity_poly.type
_entity_poly.pdbx_seq_one_letter_code
_entity_poly.pdbx_strand_id
1 'polypeptide(L)'
;MKKISLFLILSSLILSLTACSNADLENISKALAETNSTSMGNKPSETMRNTAVENAILEAYNLQRGTDIVYYHYTKVDLNDDYVPEYFVYAYGPMLSGSGGGSALILSNNFKEISRFSLVRTPITISRNKTRGWKDIIMQVSGGGANPSTVAMRFNGESYPSNPSTQPSLSPNDYVDGIRIFTEDMSVNRGLKIE
;
A
#
# COMPACT_ATOMS: atom_id res chain seq x y z
N MET A 1 -48.18 39.56 6.26
CA MET A 1 -48.57 40.47 5.16
C MET A 1 -47.79 41.79 5.26
N LYS A 2 -46.78 42.00 4.42
CA LYS A 2 -46.43 43.27 3.73
C LYS A 2 -45.15 43.03 2.92
N LYS A 3 -45.13 43.58 1.70
CA LYS A 3 -44.24 43.26 0.57
C LYS A 3 -42.98 44.15 0.56
N ILE A 4 -42.07 43.82 -0.38
CA ILE A 4 -41.04 44.65 -1.06
C ILE A 4 -39.68 44.68 -0.32
N SER A 5 -38.50 44.49 -0.91
CA SER A 5 -38.05 44.67 -2.31
C SER A 5 -37.02 43.63 -2.75
N LEU A 6 -37.15 43.22 -4.01
CA LEU A 6 -36.13 42.62 -4.86
C LEU A 6 -34.95 43.60 -5.00
N PHE A 7 -33.73 43.15 -4.68
CA PHE A 7 -32.49 43.80 -5.13
C PHE A 7 -31.61 42.72 -5.77
N LEU A 8 -31.62 42.72 -7.11
CA LEU A 8 -30.65 42.06 -7.95
C LEU A 8 -29.29 42.73 -7.72
N ILE A 9 -28.34 42.04 -7.08
CA ILE A 9 -26.92 42.40 -7.22
C ILE A 9 -26.35 41.48 -8.29
N LEU A 10 -26.52 41.94 -9.53
CA LEU A 10 -25.78 41.52 -10.69
C LEU A 10 -24.40 42.19 -10.61
N SER A 11 -23.46 41.64 -9.84
CA SER A 11 -22.05 42.11 -9.90
C SER A 11 -21.30 41.26 -10.91
N SER A 12 -21.44 41.67 -12.17
CA SER A 12 -20.41 41.64 -13.22
C SER A 12 -19.34 40.56 -13.10
N LEU A 13 -19.60 39.45 -13.79
CA LEU A 13 -18.58 38.61 -14.40
C LEU A 13 -17.75 39.48 -15.35
N ILE A 14 -16.64 40.04 -14.88
CA ILE A 14 -15.61 40.57 -15.78
C ILE A 14 -14.83 39.36 -16.28
N LEU A 15 -15.23 38.86 -17.45
CA LEU A 15 -14.40 38.00 -18.27
C LEU A 15 -13.21 38.84 -18.76
N SER A 16 -12.15 38.94 -17.96
CA SER A 16 -10.85 39.29 -18.52
C SER A 16 -10.37 38.07 -19.30
N LEU A 17 -10.63 38.06 -20.60
CA LEU A 17 -9.88 37.25 -21.56
C LEU A 17 -8.46 37.81 -21.63
N THR A 18 -7.70 37.63 -20.54
CA THR A 18 -6.25 37.58 -20.66
C THR A 18 -5.98 36.37 -21.53
N ALA A 19 -5.45 36.63 -22.72
CA ALA A 19 -4.90 35.59 -23.57
C ALA A 19 -3.78 34.90 -22.76
N CYS A 20 -4.13 33.83 -22.03
CA CYS A 20 -3.14 32.83 -21.67
C CYS A 20 -2.50 32.44 -22.98
N SER A 21 -1.19 32.67 -23.10
CA SER A 21 -0.50 32.20 -24.29
C SER A 21 -0.69 30.68 -24.36
N ASN A 22 -0.80 30.12 -25.57
CA ASN A 22 -0.87 28.66 -25.71
C ASN A 22 0.33 27.98 -25.02
N ALA A 23 1.45 28.69 -24.87
CA ALA A 23 2.62 28.23 -24.13
C ALA A 23 2.40 28.11 -22.62
N ASP A 24 1.56 28.96 -22.01
CA ASP A 24 1.21 28.86 -20.58
C ASP A 24 0.24 27.70 -20.32
N LEU A 25 -0.74 27.50 -21.20
CA LEU A 25 -1.63 26.35 -21.15
C LEU A 25 -0.89 25.04 -21.44
N GLU A 26 0.05 25.05 -22.40
CA GLU A 26 0.94 23.93 -22.64
C GLU A 26 1.85 23.66 -21.44
N ASN A 27 2.44 24.69 -20.81
CA ASN A 27 3.25 24.52 -19.60
C ASN A 27 2.43 24.02 -18.41
N ILE A 28 1.19 24.48 -18.24
CA ILE A 28 0.29 23.96 -17.19
C ILE A 28 -0.08 22.52 -17.50
N SER A 29 -0.40 22.18 -18.77
CA SER A 29 -0.70 20.81 -19.18
C SER A 29 0.51 19.89 -19.04
N LYS A 30 1.72 20.39 -19.29
CA LYS A 30 2.98 19.67 -19.20
C LYS A 30 3.41 19.52 -17.76
N ALA A 31 3.22 20.54 -16.91
CA ALA A 31 3.38 20.43 -15.47
C ALA A 31 2.36 19.47 -14.86
N LEU A 32 1.08 19.50 -15.28
CA LEU A 32 0.07 18.52 -14.87
C LEU A 32 0.39 17.11 -15.40
N ALA A 33 0.97 16.98 -16.60
CA ALA A 33 1.42 15.71 -17.17
C ALA A 33 2.72 15.20 -16.51
N GLU A 34 3.59 16.07 -16.02
CA GLU A 34 4.77 15.75 -15.21
C GLU A 34 4.38 15.43 -13.76
N THR A 35 3.33 16.07 -13.22
CA THR A 35 2.74 15.70 -11.91
C THR A 35 1.96 14.38 -12.00
N ASN A 36 1.39 14.08 -13.17
CA ASN A 36 0.81 12.77 -13.52
C ASN A 36 1.84 11.80 -14.14
N SER A 37 3.12 12.19 -14.23
CA SER A 37 4.19 11.28 -14.63
C SER A 37 4.47 10.36 -13.46
N THR A 38 3.82 9.20 -13.50
CA THR A 38 4.33 7.85 -13.18
C THR A 38 5.47 7.69 -12.16
N SER A 39 5.58 8.52 -11.14
CA SER A 39 6.29 8.18 -9.91
C SER A 39 5.27 7.57 -8.96
N MET A 40 5.30 6.24 -8.83
CA MET A 40 4.54 5.57 -7.77
C MET A 40 4.87 6.25 -6.45
N GLY A 41 3.86 6.74 -5.75
CA GLY A 41 4.07 7.37 -4.45
C GLY A 41 4.68 6.37 -3.48
N ASN A 42 5.65 6.79 -2.68
CA ASN A 42 6.21 5.95 -1.62
C ASN A 42 5.50 6.26 -0.30
N LYS A 43 5.09 5.22 0.42
CA LYS A 43 4.54 5.33 1.76
C LYS A 43 5.47 4.62 2.75
N PRO A 44 6.13 5.38 3.65
CA PRO A 44 7.09 4.80 4.58
C PRO A 44 6.40 3.95 5.66
N SER A 45 7.20 3.13 6.32
CA SER A 45 6.80 2.46 7.54
C SER A 45 6.61 3.43 8.71
N GLU A 46 5.71 3.05 9.61
CA GLU A 46 5.58 3.67 10.92
C GLU A 46 6.83 3.35 11.76
N THR A 47 7.26 4.30 12.57
CA THR A 47 8.47 4.19 13.40
C THR A 47 8.16 3.95 14.88
N MET A 48 6.91 4.15 15.29
CA MET A 48 6.48 3.91 16.66
C MET A 48 6.09 2.45 16.85
N ARG A 49 6.55 1.85 17.94
CA ARG A 49 6.14 0.50 18.34
C ARG A 49 4.63 0.42 18.56
N ASN A 50 4.06 -0.73 18.21
CA ASN A 50 2.65 -1.02 18.45
C ASN A 50 2.50 -2.44 18.99
N THR A 51 2.27 -2.57 20.30
CA THR A 51 2.18 -3.86 20.98
C THR A 51 1.05 -4.75 20.44
N ALA A 52 -0.04 -4.18 19.92
CA ALA A 52 -1.12 -4.96 19.33
C ALA A 52 -0.69 -5.60 17.99
N VAL A 53 0.07 -4.86 17.17
CA VAL A 53 0.72 -5.43 15.97
C VAL A 53 1.73 -6.52 16.35
N GLU A 54 2.56 -6.26 17.37
CA GLU A 54 3.52 -7.26 17.86
C GLU A 54 2.83 -8.55 18.31
N ASN A 55 1.76 -8.44 19.09
CA ASN A 55 1.00 -9.59 19.57
C ASN A 55 0.35 -10.35 18.42
N ALA A 56 -0.20 -9.65 17.42
CA ALA A 56 -0.75 -10.28 16.23
C ALA A 56 0.32 -11.06 15.43
N ILE A 57 1.55 -10.54 15.33
CA ILE A 57 2.67 -11.29 14.71
C ILE A 57 2.97 -12.56 15.50
N LEU A 58 3.13 -12.44 16.82
CA LEU A 58 3.48 -13.56 17.69
C LEU A 58 2.39 -14.65 17.67
N GLU A 59 1.13 -14.27 17.77
CA GLU A 59 -0.01 -15.19 17.69
C GLU A 59 -0.07 -15.87 16.32
N ALA A 60 0.05 -15.08 15.25
CA ALA A 60 -0.06 -15.60 13.90
C ALA A 60 0.99 -16.69 13.64
N TYR A 61 2.24 -16.44 13.99
CA TYR A 61 3.33 -17.37 13.67
C TYR A 61 3.70 -18.30 14.83
N ASN A 62 2.89 -18.34 15.89
CA ASN A 62 3.13 -19.16 17.09
C ASN A 62 4.52 -18.94 17.69
N LEU A 63 4.88 -17.67 17.89
CA LEU A 63 6.19 -17.23 18.38
C LEU A 63 6.08 -16.73 19.82
N GLN A 64 7.20 -16.80 20.54
CA GLN A 64 7.32 -16.40 21.93
C GLN A 64 8.12 -15.11 22.06
N ARG A 65 7.49 -14.09 22.68
CA ARG A 65 8.14 -12.82 23.02
C ARG A 65 9.38 -13.05 23.88
N GLY A 66 10.47 -12.36 23.55
CA GLY A 66 11.74 -12.44 24.27
C GLY A 66 12.56 -13.70 23.98
N THR A 67 11.98 -14.73 23.36
CA THR A 67 12.67 -15.96 22.93
C THR A 67 12.97 -15.92 21.44
N ASP A 68 11.94 -15.68 20.61
CA ASP A 68 12.07 -15.66 19.16
C ASP A 68 12.57 -14.30 18.68
N ILE A 69 13.58 -14.33 17.82
CA ILE A 69 14.14 -13.12 17.21
C ILE A 69 13.23 -12.68 16.07
N VAL A 70 12.43 -11.64 16.33
CA VAL A 70 11.48 -11.07 15.37
C VAL A 70 11.73 -9.58 15.20
N TYR A 71 11.85 -9.16 13.95
CA TYR A 71 11.82 -7.76 13.54
C TYR A 71 10.61 -7.53 12.66
N TYR A 72 10.04 -6.33 12.72
CA TYR A 72 8.91 -5.97 11.89
C TYR A 72 8.94 -4.52 11.43
N HIS A 73 8.28 -4.30 10.30
CA HIS A 73 7.86 -3.00 9.80
C HIS A 73 6.36 -3.06 9.62
N TYR A 74 5.69 -1.93 9.77
CA TYR A 74 4.29 -1.85 9.41
C TYR A 74 3.94 -0.47 8.87
N THR A 75 2.90 -0.40 8.08
CA THR A 75 2.31 0.86 7.62
C THR A 75 0.80 0.73 7.54
N LYS A 76 0.09 1.84 7.64
CA LYS A 76 -1.37 1.87 7.60
C LYS A 76 -1.87 2.18 6.19
N VAL A 77 -2.54 1.25 5.53
CA VAL A 77 -3.05 1.44 4.16
C VAL A 77 -4.53 1.11 4.15
N ASP A 78 -5.34 2.03 3.63
CA ASP A 78 -6.73 1.76 3.30
C ASP A 78 -6.78 0.86 2.05
N LEU A 79 -7.03 -0.43 2.26
CA LEU A 79 -7.02 -1.42 1.19
C LEU A 79 -8.40 -1.58 0.56
N ASN A 80 -9.48 -1.23 1.25
CA ASN A 80 -10.85 -1.42 0.78
C ASN A 80 -11.57 -0.10 0.40
N ASP A 81 -10.93 1.05 0.61
CA ASP A 81 -11.44 2.42 0.47
C ASP A 81 -12.67 2.73 1.34
N ASP A 82 -12.70 2.21 2.58
CA ASP A 82 -13.70 2.55 3.59
C ASP A 82 -13.29 3.74 4.49
N TYR A 83 -12.16 4.38 4.18
CA TYR A 83 -11.53 5.47 4.93
C TYR A 83 -10.95 5.07 6.30
N VAL A 84 -10.93 3.77 6.62
CA VAL A 84 -10.36 3.21 7.84
C VAL A 84 -9.20 2.29 7.46
N PRO A 85 -7.94 2.73 7.62
CA PRO A 85 -6.82 1.96 7.10
C PRO A 85 -6.56 0.65 7.87
N GLU A 86 -6.23 -0.40 7.13
CA GLU A 86 -5.64 -1.64 7.62
C GLU A 86 -4.16 -1.44 7.97
N TYR A 87 -3.61 -2.35 8.78
CA TYR A 87 -2.18 -2.47 9.01
C TYR A 87 -1.59 -3.49 8.05
N PHE A 88 -0.70 -3.05 7.17
CA PHE A 88 0.19 -3.95 6.43
C PHE A 88 1.46 -4.13 7.25
N VAL A 89 1.77 -5.36 7.63
CA VAL A 89 2.89 -5.71 8.50
C VAL A 89 3.83 -6.63 7.73
N TYR A 90 5.11 -6.30 7.67
CA TYR A 90 6.17 -7.19 7.19
C TYR A 90 7.02 -7.62 8.39
N ALA A 91 7.10 -8.93 8.62
CA ALA A 91 7.82 -9.52 9.75
C ALA A 91 8.90 -10.49 9.25
N TYR A 92 10.07 -10.43 9.87
CA TYR A 92 11.23 -11.21 9.46
C TYR A 92 12.09 -11.60 10.66
N GLY A 93 12.87 -12.67 10.48
CA GLY A 93 13.62 -13.33 11.54
C GLY A 93 13.90 -14.79 11.18
N PRO A 94 14.70 -15.52 11.99
CA PRO A 94 15.08 -16.90 11.67
C PRO A 94 13.89 -17.83 11.38
N MET A 95 12.76 -17.63 12.07
CA MET A 95 11.55 -18.45 11.90
C MET A 95 10.55 -17.90 10.90
N LEU A 96 10.77 -16.68 10.39
CA LEU A 96 9.84 -15.97 9.51
C LEU A 96 10.39 -15.75 8.10
N SER A 97 11.64 -16.15 7.85
CA SER A 97 12.35 -15.81 6.62
C SER A 97 13.04 -17.02 6.00
N GLY A 98 13.03 -17.05 4.66
CA GLY A 98 13.79 -17.98 3.85
C GLY A 98 14.31 -17.29 2.58
N SER A 99 14.86 -18.07 1.65
CA SER A 99 15.38 -17.50 0.39
C SER A 99 14.31 -16.82 -0.48
N GLY A 100 13.04 -17.21 -0.30
CA GLY A 100 11.88 -16.62 -0.96
C GLY A 100 11.42 -15.27 -0.39
N GLY A 101 11.91 -14.88 0.79
CA GLY A 101 11.50 -13.65 1.47
C GLY A 101 11.05 -13.88 2.92
N GLY A 102 10.46 -12.84 3.50
CA GLY A 102 9.91 -12.85 4.86
C GLY A 102 8.45 -13.27 4.92
N SER A 103 7.80 -12.90 6.01
CA SER A 103 6.39 -13.15 6.27
C SER A 103 5.64 -11.82 6.39
N ALA A 104 4.33 -11.80 6.15
CA ALA A 104 3.55 -10.58 6.28
C ALA A 104 2.13 -10.84 6.79
N LEU A 105 1.51 -9.82 7.37
CA LEU A 105 0.12 -9.81 7.80
C LEU A 105 -0.60 -8.58 7.23
N ILE A 106 -1.89 -8.74 6.97
CA ILE A 106 -2.83 -7.62 6.91
C ILE A 106 -3.74 -7.77 8.11
N LEU A 107 -3.79 -6.74 8.93
CA LEU A 107 -4.66 -6.66 10.09
C LEU A 107 -5.70 -5.57 9.87
N SER A 108 -6.93 -5.82 10.29
CA SER A 108 -7.95 -4.79 10.38
C SER A 108 -7.57 -3.71 11.40
N ASN A 109 -8.34 -2.63 11.43
CA ASN A 109 -8.13 -1.51 12.36
C ASN A 109 -8.19 -1.91 13.86
N ASN A 110 -8.82 -3.04 14.18
CA ASN A 110 -8.89 -3.61 15.54
C ASN A 110 -7.89 -4.77 15.76
N PHE A 111 -6.89 -4.89 14.88
CA PHE A 111 -5.79 -5.86 14.93
C PHE A 111 -6.19 -7.32 14.71
N LYS A 112 -7.42 -7.60 14.26
CA LYS A 112 -7.77 -8.94 13.77
C LYS A 112 -7.11 -9.22 12.43
N GLU A 113 -6.55 -10.42 12.28
CA GLU A 113 -5.98 -10.89 11.03
C GLU A 113 -7.03 -10.94 9.92
N ILE A 114 -6.73 -10.29 8.80
CA ILE A 114 -7.47 -10.40 7.53
C ILE A 114 -6.74 -11.36 6.61
N SER A 115 -5.40 -11.29 6.57
CA SER A 115 -4.60 -12.14 5.70
C SER A 115 -3.21 -12.34 6.26
N ARG A 116 -2.63 -13.49 5.93
CA ARG A 116 -1.27 -13.87 6.30
C ARG A 116 -0.54 -14.43 5.11
N PHE A 117 0.72 -14.04 4.98
CA PHE A 117 1.55 -14.35 3.85
C PHE A 117 2.85 -15.03 4.26
N SER A 118 3.35 -15.85 3.35
CA SER A 118 4.71 -16.38 3.33
C SER A 118 5.43 -15.91 2.07
N LEU A 119 6.76 -15.97 2.07
CA LEU A 119 7.62 -15.67 0.91
C LEU A 119 7.39 -14.27 0.32
N VAL A 120 7.25 -13.29 1.22
CA VAL A 120 7.03 -11.90 0.83
C VAL A 120 8.36 -11.20 0.61
N ARG A 121 8.51 -10.57 -0.56
CA ARG A 121 9.65 -9.70 -0.86
C ARG A 121 9.20 -8.25 -0.87
N THR A 122 10.05 -7.38 -0.34
CA THR A 122 9.89 -5.93 -0.40
C THR A 122 10.72 -5.36 -1.57
N PRO A 123 10.35 -4.20 -2.11
CA PRO A 123 9.14 -3.41 -1.79
C PRO A 123 7.87 -4.05 -2.36
N ILE A 124 6.73 -3.66 -1.79
CA ILE A 124 5.39 -4.12 -2.20
C ILE A 124 4.64 -2.94 -2.81
N THR A 125 3.90 -3.17 -3.89
CA THR A 125 3.03 -2.13 -4.48
C THR A 125 1.57 -2.41 -4.13
N ILE A 126 0.89 -1.43 -3.55
CA ILE A 126 -0.55 -1.43 -3.39
C ILE A 126 -1.16 -0.77 -4.62
N SER A 127 -1.83 -1.56 -5.45
CA SER A 127 -2.33 -1.13 -6.75
C SER A 127 -3.53 -0.18 -6.62
N ARG A 128 -3.75 0.66 -7.63
CA ARG A 128 -5.03 1.36 -7.83
C ARG A 128 -6.14 0.43 -8.32
N ASN A 129 -5.78 -0.70 -8.93
CA ASN A 129 -6.74 -1.73 -9.32
C ASN A 129 -7.30 -2.44 -8.10
N LYS A 130 -8.55 -2.87 -8.20
CA LYS A 130 -9.23 -3.60 -7.14
C LYS A 130 -9.88 -4.88 -7.64
N THR A 131 -9.87 -5.88 -6.77
CA THR A 131 -10.67 -7.08 -6.90
C THR A 131 -11.60 -7.20 -5.70
N ARG A 132 -12.91 -7.34 -5.95
CA ARG A 132 -13.94 -7.47 -4.91
C ARG A 132 -13.91 -6.33 -3.87
N GLY A 133 -13.66 -5.10 -4.34
CA GLY A 133 -13.63 -3.90 -3.49
C GLY A 133 -12.30 -3.64 -2.78
N TRP A 134 -11.37 -4.58 -2.81
CA TRP A 134 -10.05 -4.46 -2.17
C TRP A 134 -8.95 -4.22 -3.22
N LYS A 135 -7.98 -3.37 -2.91
CA LYS A 135 -6.81 -3.07 -3.75
C LYS A 135 -5.99 -4.33 -3.97
N ASP A 136 -5.60 -4.57 -5.21
CA ASP A 136 -4.70 -5.66 -5.55
C ASP A 136 -3.30 -5.37 -4.99
N ILE A 137 -2.63 -6.38 -4.44
CA ILE A 137 -1.28 -6.23 -3.88
C ILE A 137 -0.30 -6.88 -4.85
N ILE A 138 0.64 -6.09 -5.36
CA ILE A 138 1.62 -6.57 -6.34
C ILE A 138 2.91 -6.91 -5.62
N MET A 139 3.39 -8.14 -5.82
CA MET A 139 4.58 -8.68 -5.18
C MET A 139 5.53 -9.28 -6.20
N GLN A 140 6.83 -9.24 -5.89
CA GLN A 140 7.87 -9.96 -6.62
C GLN A 140 8.07 -11.34 -5.99
N VAL A 141 8.13 -12.37 -6.83
CA VAL A 141 8.48 -13.74 -6.46
C VAL A 141 9.89 -14.02 -6.97
N SER A 142 10.76 -14.52 -6.10
CA SER A 142 12.07 -15.08 -6.46
C SER A 142 12.68 -15.80 -5.26
N GLY A 143 13.69 -16.64 -5.49
CA GLY A 143 14.27 -17.49 -4.44
C GLY A 143 13.50 -18.80 -4.27
N GLY A 144 13.98 -19.70 -3.39
CA GLY A 144 13.35 -21.01 -3.18
C GLY A 144 13.29 -21.92 -4.41
N GLY A 145 14.09 -21.63 -5.46
CA GLY A 145 14.03 -22.33 -6.76
C GLY A 145 12.97 -21.79 -7.72
N ALA A 146 12.22 -20.75 -7.35
CA ALA A 146 11.24 -20.13 -8.24
C ALA A 146 11.90 -19.27 -9.32
N ASN A 147 11.34 -19.31 -10.53
CA ASN A 147 11.67 -18.34 -11.57
C ASN A 147 11.18 -16.95 -11.15
N PRO A 148 12.00 -15.89 -11.28
CA PRO A 148 11.59 -14.54 -10.93
C PRO A 148 10.35 -14.10 -11.70
N SER A 149 9.35 -13.58 -10.99
CA SER A 149 8.13 -13.05 -11.60
C SER A 149 7.47 -11.99 -10.73
N THR A 150 6.56 -11.23 -11.34
CA THR A 150 5.67 -10.31 -10.63
C THR A 150 4.27 -10.91 -10.61
N VAL A 151 3.58 -10.87 -9.47
CA VAL A 151 2.24 -11.43 -9.31
C VAL A 151 1.30 -10.41 -8.67
N ALA A 152 0.00 -10.59 -8.88
CA ALA A 152 -1.04 -9.86 -8.16
C ALA A 152 -1.74 -10.76 -7.15
N MET A 153 -1.69 -10.38 -5.88
CA MET A 153 -2.50 -10.95 -4.81
C MET A 153 -3.86 -10.26 -4.85
N ARG A 154 -4.90 -11.00 -5.26
CA ARG A 154 -6.26 -10.50 -5.42
C ARG A 154 -7.16 -11.02 -4.31
N PHE A 155 -7.91 -10.13 -3.68
CA PHE A 155 -8.80 -10.50 -2.58
C PHE A 155 -9.91 -11.45 -3.09
N ASN A 156 -10.14 -12.56 -2.37
CA ASN A 156 -11.11 -13.58 -2.77
C ASN A 156 -12.53 -13.35 -2.21
N GLY A 157 -12.71 -12.34 -1.34
CA GLY A 157 -13.95 -12.05 -0.61
C GLY A 157 -13.83 -12.28 0.90
N GLU A 158 -12.78 -12.97 1.34
CA GLU A 158 -12.46 -13.23 2.74
C GLU A 158 -11.02 -12.86 3.08
N SER A 159 -10.07 -13.24 2.21
CA SER A 159 -8.64 -12.97 2.38
C SER A 159 -7.92 -12.78 1.05
N TYR A 160 -6.67 -12.34 1.11
CA TYR A 160 -5.71 -12.50 0.00
C TYR A 160 -5.12 -13.92 0.00
N PRO A 161 -4.59 -14.42 -1.14
CA PRO A 161 -3.85 -15.67 -1.19
C PRO A 161 -2.62 -15.62 -0.27
N SER A 162 -2.28 -16.72 0.39
CA SER A 162 -1.25 -16.75 1.43
C SER A 162 0.19 -16.86 0.93
N ASN A 163 0.40 -17.08 -0.38
CA ASN A 163 1.73 -17.24 -0.95
C ASN A 163 1.77 -16.66 -2.37
N PRO A 164 2.62 -15.65 -2.65
CA PRO A 164 2.72 -15.07 -3.99
C PRO A 164 3.26 -16.06 -5.02
N SER A 165 4.05 -17.07 -4.63
CA SER A 165 4.60 -18.05 -5.58
C SER A 165 3.57 -19.00 -6.18
N THR A 166 2.33 -19.00 -5.67
CA THR A 166 1.22 -19.81 -6.22
C THR A 166 0.32 -19.01 -7.17
N GLN A 167 0.59 -17.72 -7.33
CA GLN A 167 -0.22 -16.83 -8.16
C GLN A 167 0.30 -16.81 -9.61
N PRO A 168 -0.59 -16.59 -10.59
CA PRO A 168 -0.17 -16.43 -11.98
C PRO A 168 0.71 -15.19 -12.12
N SER A 169 1.75 -15.31 -12.94
CA SER A 169 2.62 -14.18 -13.27
C SER A 169 1.85 -13.15 -14.09
N LEU A 170 2.06 -11.87 -13.76
CA LEU A 170 1.61 -10.76 -14.58
C LEU A 170 2.41 -10.72 -15.88
N SER A 171 1.72 -10.32 -16.95
CA SER A 171 2.34 -10.00 -18.23
C SER A 171 3.16 -8.71 -18.11
N PRO A 172 4.25 -8.54 -18.89
CA PRO A 172 4.95 -7.25 -18.98
C PRO A 172 4.05 -6.08 -19.41
N ASN A 173 2.92 -6.37 -20.05
CA ASN A 173 1.95 -5.37 -20.47
C ASN A 173 0.88 -5.06 -19.40
N ASP A 174 0.88 -5.79 -18.27
CA ASP A 174 -0.04 -5.50 -17.18
C ASP A 174 0.38 -4.19 -16.52
N TYR A 175 -0.48 -3.19 -16.64
CA TYR A 175 -0.23 -1.88 -16.04
C TYR A 175 -0.32 -1.98 -14.52
N VAL A 176 0.78 -1.65 -13.84
CA VAL A 176 0.86 -1.57 -12.38
C VAL A 176 1.16 -0.14 -11.98
N ASP A 177 0.23 0.44 -11.22
CA ASP A 177 0.31 1.78 -10.67
C ASP A 177 -0.33 1.80 -9.28
N GLY A 178 0.13 2.71 -8.42
CA GLY A 178 -0.25 2.73 -7.02
C GLY A 178 0.81 3.34 -6.11
N ILE A 179 0.81 2.89 -4.87
CA ILE A 179 1.80 3.30 -3.86
C ILE A 179 2.72 2.14 -3.51
N ARG A 180 4.00 2.43 -3.28
CA ARG A 180 4.97 1.45 -2.80
C ARG A 180 5.12 1.59 -1.29
N ILE A 181 5.15 0.45 -0.61
CA ILE A 181 5.42 0.33 0.82
C ILE A 181 6.69 -0.49 1.03
N PHE A 182 7.34 -0.30 2.18
CA PHE A 182 8.59 -0.99 2.55
C PHE A 182 9.71 -0.77 1.52
N THR A 183 9.90 0.49 1.12
CA THR A 183 10.91 0.90 0.13
C THR A 183 12.26 1.25 0.76
N GLU A 184 12.28 1.42 2.08
CA GLU A 184 13.47 1.68 2.87
C GLU A 184 14.40 0.46 2.96
N ASP A 185 15.54 0.62 3.65
CA ASP A 185 16.46 -0.49 3.92
C ASP A 185 15.81 -1.52 4.86
N MET A 186 15.35 -2.63 4.27
CA MET A 186 14.73 -3.75 4.96
C MET A 186 15.76 -4.81 5.43
N SER A 187 17.04 -4.45 5.56
CA SER A 187 18.08 -5.37 6.02
C SER A 187 17.87 -5.84 7.47
N VAL A 188 18.57 -6.91 7.81
CA VAL A 188 18.49 -7.55 9.13
C VAL A 188 18.87 -6.52 10.21
N ASN A 189 18.05 -6.42 11.27
CA ASN A 189 18.19 -5.48 12.40
C ASN A 189 17.79 -4.01 12.16
N ARG A 190 17.15 -3.67 11.02
CA ARG A 190 16.66 -2.31 10.76
C ARG A 190 15.21 -2.05 11.18
N GLY A 191 14.40 -3.10 11.34
CA GLY A 191 13.03 -3.02 11.79
C GLY A 191 12.88 -2.88 13.30
N LEU A 192 11.64 -2.68 13.74
CA LEU A 192 11.28 -2.71 15.16
C LEU A 192 11.47 -4.12 15.69
N LYS A 193 12.29 -4.29 16.72
CA LYS A 193 12.49 -5.59 17.37
C LYS A 193 11.34 -5.88 18.33
N ILE A 194 10.79 -7.08 18.27
CA ILE A 194 9.89 -7.58 19.32
C ILE A 194 10.77 -8.09 20.47
N GLU A 195 10.59 -7.47 21.64
CA GLU A 195 11.23 -7.79 22.90
C GLU A 195 10.20 -7.84 24.03
#